data_AF-A0A7G8TDX4-F1
#
_entry.id   AF-A0A7G8TDX4-F1
#
_cell.length_a   1.000
_cell.length_b   1.000
_cell.length_c   1.000
_cell.angle_alpha   90.00
_cell.angle_beta   90.00
_cell.angle_gamma   90.00
#
_symmetry.space_group_name_H-M   'P 1'
#
loop_
_entity.id
_entity.type
_entity.pdbx_description
1 polymer ?
#
loop_
_entity_poly.entity_id
_entity_poly.type
_entity_poly.pdbx_seq_one_letter_code
_entity_poly.pdbx_strand_id
1 'polypeptide(L)'
;MTCATNKLQINDEWRDILIVQSDAPVTFTNPGCIADGAVLYFTDGDIFKTEQQGEKYYYWFVIERQEILPVVDQEARDQEAANAMMLLDLDYRMTLTENGVKESDLE
;
A
#
# COMPACT_ATOMS: atom_id res chain seq x y z
N MET A 1 -12.04 -7.40 21.20
CA MET A 1 -11.34 -6.16 20.81
C MET A 1 -11.82 -5.80 19.42
N THR A 2 -12.14 -4.54 19.17
CA THR A 2 -12.64 -4.06 17.88
C THR A 2 -11.96 -2.73 17.58
N CYS A 3 -11.49 -2.54 16.34
CA CYS A 3 -10.87 -1.29 15.94
C CYS A 3 -11.80 -0.51 14.99
N ALA A 4 -11.82 0.80 15.16
CA ALA A 4 -12.51 1.72 14.27
C ALA A 4 -11.65 2.96 14.02
N THR A 5 -11.66 3.48 12.79
CA THR A 5 -10.95 4.71 12.44
C THR A 5 -11.89 5.90 12.47
N ASN A 6 -11.42 7.04 12.98
CA ASN A 6 -12.15 8.30 12.93
C ASN A 6 -11.18 9.48 12.71
N LYS A 7 -11.69 10.71 12.62
CA LYS A 7 -10.89 11.93 12.61
C LYS A 7 -11.14 12.74 13.88
N LEU A 8 -10.09 13.29 14.44
CA LEU A 8 -10.14 14.21 15.59
C LEU A 8 -9.31 15.45 15.28
N GLN A 9 -9.79 16.61 15.71
CA GLN A 9 -8.99 17.82 15.63
C GLN A 9 -8.01 17.87 16.81
N ILE A 10 -6.71 17.86 16.52
CA ILE A 10 -5.62 17.92 17.50
C ILE A 10 -4.71 19.09 17.10
N ASN A 11 -4.51 20.06 17.99
CA ASN A 11 -3.71 21.27 17.72
C ASN A 11 -4.14 22.00 16.42
N ASP A 12 -5.44 22.21 16.26
CA ASP A 12 -6.07 22.83 15.07
C ASP A 12 -5.98 22.04 13.75
N GLU A 13 -5.34 20.86 13.75
CA GLU A 13 -5.24 19.98 12.58
C GLU A 13 -6.17 18.76 12.68
N TRP A 14 -6.79 18.36 11.57
CA TRP A 14 -7.55 17.10 11.50
C TRP A 14 -6.59 15.92 11.37
N ARG A 15 -6.56 15.05 12.37
CA ARG A 15 -5.72 13.85 12.42
C ARG A 15 -6.58 12.61 12.34
N ASP A 16 -6.11 11.62 11.61
CA ASP A 16 -6.70 10.28 11.62
C ASP A 16 -6.32 9.58 12.94
N ILE A 17 -7.30 8.91 13.53
CA ILE A 17 -7.14 8.23 14.81
C ILE A 17 -7.69 6.80 14.70
N LEU A 18 -7.06 5.89 15.44
CA LEU A 18 -7.54 4.54 15.68
C LEU A 18 -8.19 4.51 17.06
N ILE A 19 -9.41 3.99 17.13
CA ILE A 19 -10.15 3.76 18.36
C ILE A 19 -10.19 2.24 18.56
N VAL A 20 -9.52 1.77 19.61
CA VAL A 20 -9.56 0.37 20.04
C VAL A 20 -10.54 0.24 21.18
N GLN A 21 -11.61 -0.53 20.96
CA GLN A 21 -12.59 -0.89 21.99
C GLN A 21 -12.28 -2.30 22.53
N SER A 22 -12.38 -2.46 23.85
CA SER A 22 -12.28 -3.75 24.53
C SER A 22 -13.26 -3.87 25.69
N ASP A 23 -13.59 -5.11 26.07
CA ASP A 23 -14.48 -5.45 27.19
C ASP A 23 -13.69 -5.64 28.50
N ALA A 24 -12.36 -5.59 28.40
CA ALA A 24 -11.42 -5.66 29.50
C ALA A 24 -10.24 -4.72 29.23
N PRO A 25 -9.50 -4.29 30.26
CA PRO A 25 -8.29 -3.49 30.08
C PRO A 25 -7.29 -4.20 29.15
N VAL A 26 -6.71 -3.46 28.22
CA VAL A 26 -5.72 -3.96 27.26
C VAL A 26 -4.36 -3.35 27.54
N THR A 27 -3.32 -4.17 27.53
CA THR A 27 -1.93 -3.74 27.49
C THR A 27 -1.39 -4.01 26.09
N PHE A 28 -0.95 -2.95 25.40
CA PHE A 28 -0.40 -3.05 24.06
C PHE A 28 1.10 -3.35 24.14
N THR A 29 1.52 -4.52 23.68
CA THR A 29 2.95 -4.89 23.63
C THR A 29 3.71 -4.09 22.57
N ASN A 30 3.05 -3.75 21.47
CA ASN A 30 3.58 -2.90 20.41
C ASN A 30 2.51 -1.87 20.01
N PRO A 31 2.40 -0.74 20.73
CA PRO A 31 1.37 0.26 20.42
C PRO A 31 1.55 0.89 19.04
N GLY A 32 2.77 0.89 18.46
CA GLY A 32 3.05 1.45 17.13
C GLY A 32 2.50 0.64 15.96
N CYS A 33 2.06 -0.61 16.20
CA CYS A 33 1.45 -1.46 15.19
C CYS A 33 0.32 -2.29 15.79
N ILE A 34 -0.91 -1.99 15.40
CA ILE A 34 -2.12 -2.65 15.90
C ILE A 34 -2.78 -3.43 14.77
N ALA A 35 -2.98 -4.72 14.97
CA ALA A 35 -3.62 -5.61 14.01
C ALA A 35 -5.11 -5.80 14.35
N ASP A 36 -5.96 -5.68 13.33
CA ASP A 36 -7.38 -6.07 13.38
C ASP A 36 -7.72 -6.97 12.19
N GLY A 37 -7.69 -8.29 12.42
CA GLY A 37 -7.84 -9.28 11.36
C GLY A 37 -6.74 -9.16 10.31
N ALA A 38 -7.11 -8.78 9.08
CA ALA A 38 -6.20 -8.60 7.96
C ALA A 38 -5.68 -7.15 7.79
N VAL A 39 -6.14 -6.23 8.65
CA VAL A 39 -5.76 -4.81 8.58
C VAL A 39 -4.70 -4.52 9.63
N LEU A 40 -3.65 -3.81 9.22
CA LEU A 40 -2.61 -3.29 10.11
C LEU A 40 -2.75 -1.76 10.19
N TYR A 41 -2.78 -1.25 11.42
CA TYR A 41 -2.77 0.17 11.72
C TYR A 41 -1.44 0.56 12.31
N PHE A 42 -0.75 1.49 11.65
CA PHE A 42 0.49 2.09 12.17
C PHE A 42 0.13 3.36 12.94
N THR A 43 0.58 3.43 14.19
CA THR A 43 0.31 4.56 15.08
C THR A 43 1.62 5.25 15.46
N ASP A 44 1.53 6.42 16.10
CA ASP A 44 2.68 7.10 16.70
C ASP A 44 3.31 6.35 17.88
N GLY A 45 2.72 5.23 18.31
CA GLY A 45 3.22 4.40 19.39
C GLY A 45 2.75 4.82 20.77
N ASP A 46 1.94 5.89 20.87
CA ASP A 46 1.47 6.42 22.14
C ASP A 46 -0.06 6.43 22.21
N ILE A 47 -0.58 6.17 23.40
CA ILE A 47 -2.02 6.26 23.64
C ILE A 47 -2.37 7.75 23.82
N PHE A 48 -3.00 8.33 22.81
CA PHE A 48 -3.45 9.71 22.81
C PHE A 48 -4.51 9.97 23.90
N LYS A 49 -5.45 9.05 24.07
CA LYS A 49 -6.51 9.14 25.09
C LYS A 49 -6.90 7.74 25.55
N THR A 50 -7.34 7.65 26.81
CA THR A 50 -8.02 6.49 27.39
C THR A 50 -9.33 6.89 28.02
N GLU A 51 -10.35 6.06 27.88
CA GLU A 51 -11.68 6.34 28.45
C GLU A 51 -12.36 5.01 28.75
N GLN A 52 -13.15 5.00 29.82
CA GLN A 52 -14.02 3.88 30.15
C GLN A 52 -15.47 4.38 30.15
N GLN A 53 -16.32 3.73 29.37
CA GLN A 53 -17.76 3.99 29.37
C GLN A 53 -18.49 2.68 29.67
N GLY A 54 -19.11 2.61 30.85
CA GLY A 54 -19.70 1.37 31.36
C GLY A 54 -18.67 0.26 31.50
N GLU A 55 -18.93 -0.88 30.86
CA GLU A 55 -18.06 -2.06 30.87
C GLU A 55 -17.05 -2.08 29.70
N LYS A 56 -17.00 -1.01 28.89
CA LYS A 56 -16.13 -0.91 27.72
C LYS A 56 -14.96 0.03 27.98
N TYR A 57 -13.79 -0.38 27.53
CA TYR A 57 -12.54 0.37 27.54
C TYR A 57 -12.21 0.82 26.13
N TYR A 58 -11.83 2.09 26.01
CA TYR A 58 -11.50 2.72 24.74
C TYR A 58 -10.10 3.30 24.82
N TYR A 59 -9.33 3.07 23.76
CA TYR A 59 -7.96 3.56 23.59
C TYR A 59 -7.85 4.25 22.24
N TRP A 60 -7.37 5.48 22.23
CA TRP A 60 -7.20 6.27 21.03
C TRP A 60 -5.72 6.37 20.71
N PHE A 61 -5.39 6.13 19.45
CA PHE A 61 -4.05 6.29 18.91
C PHE A 61 -4.10 7.26 17.73
N VAL A 62 -3.09 8.09 17.56
CA VAL A 62 -2.96 8.89 16.34
C VAL A 62 -2.35 7.99 15.27
N ILE A 63 -3.01 7.93 14.12
CA ILE A 63 -2.49 7.20 12.96
C ILE A 63 -1.56 8.14 12.22
N GLU A 64 -0.31 7.73 12.07
CA GLU A 64 0.56 8.38 11.09
C GLU A 64 0.07 7.98 9.72
N ARG A 65 -0.28 8.97 8.90
CA ARG A 65 -0.61 8.75 7.50
C ARG A 65 0.66 8.30 6.79
N GLN A 66 0.95 7.00 6.78
CA GLN A 66 1.84 6.44 5.78
C GLN A 66 1.13 6.57 4.44
N GLU A 67 1.63 7.45 3.58
CA GLU A 67 1.40 7.30 2.15
C GLU A 67 2.03 5.97 1.75
N ILE A 68 1.25 4.90 1.82
CA ILE A 68 1.56 3.68 1.09
C ILE A 68 1.35 4.08 -0.37
N LEU A 69 2.40 4.64 -0.99
CA LEU A 69 2.49 4.63 -2.43
C LEU A 69 2.27 3.16 -2.81
N PRO A 70 1.24 2.84 -3.61
CA PRO A 70 1.12 1.49 -4.11
C PRO A 70 2.48 1.19 -4.73
N VAL A 71 3.15 0.15 -4.22
CA VAL A 71 4.33 -0.40 -4.87
C VAL A 71 3.77 -0.83 -6.22
N VAL A 72 3.92 0.04 -7.22
CA VAL A 72 3.66 -0.29 -8.60
C VAL A 72 4.63 -1.40 -8.85
N ASP A 73 4.09 -2.60 -8.90
CA ASP A 73 4.79 -3.85 -9.03
C ASP A 73 5.88 -3.68 -10.10
N GLN A 74 7.13 -3.54 -9.66
CA GLN A 74 8.24 -3.24 -10.56
C GLN A 74 8.36 -4.37 -11.60
N GLU A 75 7.97 -5.59 -11.22
CA GLU A 75 7.83 -6.74 -12.13
C GLU A 75 6.79 -6.50 -13.22
N ALA A 76 5.66 -5.83 -12.94
CA ALA A 76 4.66 -5.53 -13.96
C ALA A 76 5.16 -4.50 -15.00
N ARG A 77 5.92 -3.48 -14.55
CA ARG A 77 6.57 -2.52 -15.47
C ARG A 77 7.69 -3.17 -16.28
N ASP A 78 8.50 -4.01 -15.65
CA ASP A 78 9.60 -4.70 -16.33
C ASP A 78 9.07 -5.72 -17.34
N GLN A 79 7.94 -6.39 -17.05
CA GLN A 79 7.25 -7.27 -17.98
C GLN A 79 6.61 -6.52 -19.16
N GLU A 80 5.99 -5.36 -18.94
CA GLU A 80 5.47 -4.51 -20.03
C GLU A 80 6.59 -4.01 -20.94
N ALA A 81 7.72 -3.59 -20.36
CA ALA A 81 8.90 -3.16 -21.13
C ALA A 81 9.52 -4.31 -21.94
N ALA A 82 9.60 -5.51 -21.37
CA ALA A 82 10.08 -6.71 -22.07
C ALA A 82 9.15 -7.11 -23.23
N ASN A 83 7.83 -7.05 -23.02
CA ASN A 83 6.84 -7.34 -24.05
C ASN A 83 6.87 -6.30 -25.19
N ALA A 84 7.07 -5.02 -24.87
CA ALA A 84 7.20 -3.96 -25.87
C ALA A 84 8.48 -4.09 -26.72
N MET A 85 9.61 -4.50 -26.11
CA MET A 85 10.84 -4.80 -26.86
C MET A 85 10.68 -6.01 -27.79
N MET A 86 9.98 -7.06 -27.36
CA MET A 86 9.75 -8.26 -28.19
C MET A 86 8.90 -7.95 -29.44
N LEU A 87 7.90 -7.07 -29.32
CA LEU A 87 7.07 -6.66 -30.46
C LEU A 87 7.86 -5.82 -31.48
N LEU A 88 8.78 -4.96 -31.02
CA LEU A 88 9.64 -4.16 -31.91
C LEU A 88 10.66 -5.02 -32.68
N ASP A 89 11.24 -6.06 -32.05
CA ASP A 89 12.13 -7.01 -32.74
C ASP A 89 11.38 -7.86 -33.77
N LEU A 90 10.12 -8.20 -33.50
CA LEU A 90 9.26 -8.93 -34.44
C LEU A 90 8.95 -8.08 -35.69
N ASP A 91 8.63 -6.81 -35.50
CA ASP A 91 8.33 -5.85 -36.58
C ASP A 91 9.57 -5.55 -37.44
N TYR A 92 10.75 -5.46 -36.82
CA TYR A 92 12.03 -5.30 -37.53
C TYR A 92 12.39 -6.54 -38.37
N ARG A 93 12.15 -7.75 -37.85
CA ARG A 93 12.39 -8.99 -38.59
C ARG A 93 11.41 -9.17 -39.75
N MET A 94 10.14 -8.81 -39.59
CA MET A 94 9.15 -8.85 -40.66
C MET A 94 9.48 -7.88 -41.80
N THR A 95 9.88 -6.65 -41.47
CA THR A 95 10.25 -5.63 -42.47
C THR A 95 11.52 -5.99 -43.26
N LEU A 96 12.49 -6.68 -42.65
CA LEU A 96 13.64 -7.24 -43.36
C LEU A 96 13.25 -8.37 -44.33
N THR A 97 12.33 -9.26 -43.95
CA THR A 97 11.84 -10.31 -44.85
C THR A 97 10.98 -9.80 -46.00
N GLU A 98 10.24 -8.69 -45.82
CA GLU A 98 9.46 -8.08 -46.92
C GLU A 98 10.31 -7.24 -47.88
N ASN A 99 11.43 -6.66 -47.42
CA ASN A 99 12.21 -5.72 -48.22
C ASN A 99 13.60 -6.19 -48.69
N GLY A 100 14.01 -7.45 -48.47
CA GLY A 100 15.18 -7.93 -49.19
C GLY A 100 15.69 -9.32 -48.81
N VAL A 101 15.43 -10.30 -49.69
CA VAL A 101 16.50 -11.08 -50.33
C VAL A 101 16.03 -11.52 -51.73
N LYS A 102 16.49 -10.81 -52.77
CA LYS A 102 16.95 -11.43 -54.02
C LYS A 102 18.27 -10.78 -54.41
N GLU A 103 19.30 -11.05 -53.61
CA GLU A 103 20.67 -11.03 -54.09
C GLU A 103 20.87 -12.26 -55.00
N SER A 104 20.59 -12.10 -56.29
CA SER A 104 21.08 -13.00 -57.34
C SER A 104 20.69 -12.42 -58.69
N ASP A 105 21.53 -11.53 -59.22
CA ASP A 105 21.75 -11.29 -60.65
C ASP A 105 22.95 -10.31 -60.78
N LEU A 106 24.14 -10.82 -60.46
CA LEU A 106 25.43 -10.25 -60.82
C LEU A 106 26.29 -11.41 -61.34
N GLU A 107 26.06 -11.76 -62.61
CA GLU A 107 27.03 -12.42 -63.49
C GLU A 107 27.16 -11.60 -64.78
#